data_AF-A0A9E6EYJ3-F1
#
_entry.id   AF-A0A9E6EYJ3-F1
#
_cell.length_a   1.000
_cell.length_b   1.000
_cell.length_c   1.000
_cell.angle_alpha   90.00
_cell.angle_beta   90.00
_cell.angle_gamma   90.00
#
_symmetry.space_group_name_H-M   'P 1'
#
loop_
_entity.id
_entity.type
_entity.pdbx_description
1 polymer ?
#
loop_
_entity_poly.entity_id
_entity_poly.type
_entity_poly.pdbx_seq_one_letter_code
_entity_poly.pdbx_strand_id
1 'polypeptide(L)'
;MKKIIFITLFALALASCSKDKFEKVNLCDSPLCNQYYEVWKNIFLNRNNMTKEYFDKHIIPFSSEISTWNSGESFRVRYQVNIDWMICKLNDPFIIKTSEITYPSLTIPRGVYLTEFEINQAISASAFSSSINVIGSIEHLKYSSKRNALRAIRDKAGNNKIDFENYRYYELTSAFTPNGHPYMQGNGIIDKKENKCIDGTIDLVTGDCVINECACWIE
;
A
#
# COMPACT_ATOMS: atom_id res chain seq x y z
N MET A 1 -29.27 62.47 -14.03
CA MET A 1 -27.89 61.92 -13.87
C MET A 1 -27.99 60.50 -13.34
N LYS A 2 -27.42 59.57 -14.12
CA LYS A 2 -26.92 58.21 -13.84
C LYS A 2 -27.52 57.34 -12.71
N LYS A 3 -28.09 56.21 -13.18
CA LYS A 3 -28.29 54.88 -12.57
C LYS A 3 -27.21 54.48 -11.55
N ILE A 4 -27.58 53.67 -10.56
CA ILE A 4 -26.89 52.42 -10.19
C ILE A 4 -27.91 51.48 -9.50
N ILE A 5 -28.12 50.32 -10.12
CA ILE A 5 -28.84 49.17 -9.59
C ILE A 5 -27.76 48.25 -9.01
N PHE A 6 -27.82 47.92 -7.72
CA PHE A 6 -26.99 46.86 -7.13
C PHE A 6 -27.82 45.58 -7.08
N ILE A 7 -27.66 44.73 -8.09
CA ILE A 7 -28.03 43.31 -8.04
C ILE A 7 -26.77 42.57 -7.61
N THR A 8 -26.72 42.12 -6.36
CA THR A 8 -25.73 41.13 -5.91
C THR A 8 -26.32 39.75 -6.08
N LEU A 9 -26.08 39.18 -7.25
CA LEU A 9 -26.25 37.75 -7.55
C LEU A 9 -25.17 36.99 -6.76
N PHE A 10 -25.55 36.30 -5.68
CA PHE A 10 -24.67 35.31 -5.04
C PHE A 10 -24.93 33.95 -5.68
N ALA A 11 -24.42 33.77 -6.90
CA ALA A 11 -24.30 32.47 -7.54
C ALA A 11 -22.86 31.98 -7.34
N LEU A 12 -22.58 31.35 -6.19
CA LEU A 12 -21.35 30.60 -6.01
C LEU A 12 -21.54 29.21 -6.58
N ALA A 13 -20.84 29.03 -7.70
CA ALA A 13 -20.81 27.86 -8.52
C ALA A 13 -20.39 26.60 -7.74
N LEU A 14 -21.18 25.55 -7.98
CA LEU A 14 -20.76 24.21 -8.35
C LEU A 14 -19.67 23.60 -7.47
N ALA A 15 -20.14 22.73 -6.57
CA ALA A 15 -19.40 21.57 -6.15
C ALA A 15 -18.80 20.86 -7.39
N SER A 16 -17.53 21.12 -7.66
CA SER A 16 -16.69 20.24 -8.44
C SER A 16 -16.39 19.02 -7.57
N CYS A 17 -17.41 18.20 -7.32
CA CYS A 17 -17.19 16.80 -7.05
C CYS A 17 -16.68 16.21 -8.36
N SER A 18 -15.36 16.23 -8.57
CA SER A 18 -14.73 15.25 -9.46
C SER A 18 -14.92 13.90 -8.78
N LYS A 19 -16.11 13.32 -8.98
CA LYS A 19 -16.21 11.86 -9.01
C LYS A 19 -15.36 11.49 -10.21
N ASP A 20 -14.08 11.24 -9.97
CA ASP A 20 -13.30 10.42 -10.87
C ASP A 20 -14.12 9.14 -11.01
N LYS A 21 -14.88 9.06 -12.10
CA LYS A 21 -15.44 7.81 -12.57
C LYS A 21 -14.20 6.97 -12.79
N PHE A 22 -13.96 6.02 -11.88
CA PHE A 22 -13.02 4.94 -12.11
C PHE A 22 -13.50 4.23 -13.36
N GLU A 23 -13.01 4.69 -14.51
CA GLU A 23 -13.15 4.00 -15.77
C GLU A 23 -12.60 2.60 -15.51
N LYS A 24 -13.37 1.59 -15.91
CA LYS A 24 -13.09 0.20 -15.56
C LYS A 24 -11.72 -0.13 -16.13
N VAL A 25 -10.68 -0.08 -15.30
CA VAL A 25 -9.31 -0.29 -15.74
C VAL A 25 -9.22 -1.72 -16.22
N ASN A 26 -8.86 -1.91 -17.49
CA ASN A 26 -8.55 -3.24 -17.96
C ASN A 26 -7.21 -3.67 -17.35
N LEU A 27 -7.27 -4.51 -16.32
CA LEU A 27 -6.10 -4.95 -15.57
C LEU A 27 -5.25 -5.93 -16.38
N CYS A 28 -5.87 -6.66 -17.31
CA CYS A 28 -5.22 -7.73 -18.05
C CYS A 28 -5.58 -7.71 -19.54
N ASP A 29 -4.56 -7.83 -20.36
CA ASP A 29 -4.67 -7.86 -21.83
C ASP A 29 -4.58 -9.28 -22.42
N SER A 30 -4.38 -10.30 -21.58
CA SER A 30 -4.18 -11.69 -22.01
C SER A 30 -4.88 -12.70 -21.10
N PRO A 31 -5.21 -13.91 -21.60
CA PRO A 31 -5.75 -14.99 -20.77
C PRO A 31 -4.81 -15.40 -19.63
N LEU A 32 -3.49 -15.38 -19.86
CA LEU A 32 -2.48 -15.72 -18.86
C LEU A 32 -2.45 -14.69 -17.72
N CYS A 33 -2.52 -13.39 -18.05
CA CYS A 33 -2.65 -12.35 -17.03
C CYS A 33 -3.92 -12.55 -16.20
N ASN A 34 -5.07 -12.78 -16.84
CA ASN A 34 -6.33 -13.00 -16.12
C ASN A 34 -6.26 -14.21 -15.19
N GLN A 35 -5.64 -15.32 -15.63
CA GLN A 35 -5.42 -16.48 -14.78
C GLN A 35 -4.66 -16.12 -13.51
N TYR A 36 -3.53 -15.43 -13.64
CA TYR A 36 -2.70 -15.08 -12.47
C TYR A 36 -3.26 -13.94 -11.63
N TYR A 37 -4.11 -13.09 -12.21
CA TYR A 37 -4.90 -12.13 -11.47
C TYR A 37 -5.90 -12.83 -10.52
N GLU A 38 -6.60 -13.86 -10.99
CA GLU A 38 -7.50 -14.64 -10.12
C GLU A 38 -6.73 -15.43 -9.04
N VAL A 39 -5.54 -15.97 -9.39
CA VAL A 39 -4.64 -16.59 -8.40
C VAL A 39 -4.22 -15.58 -7.34
N TRP A 40 -3.78 -14.38 -7.74
CA TRP A 40 -3.45 -13.30 -6.81
C TRP A 40 -4.62 -13.00 -5.88
N LYS A 41 -5.83 -12.83 -6.43
CA LYS A 41 -7.03 -12.51 -5.66
C LYS A 41 -7.36 -13.59 -4.61
N ASN A 42 -7.29 -14.87 -4.99
CA ASN A 42 -7.52 -15.97 -4.06
C ASN A 42 -6.48 -16.00 -2.94
N ILE A 43 -5.20 -15.91 -3.28
CA ILE A 43 -4.11 -15.88 -2.30
C ILE A 43 -4.30 -14.68 -1.37
N PHE A 44 -4.57 -13.50 -1.91
CA PHE A 44 -4.74 -12.26 -1.15
C PHE A 44 -5.87 -12.38 -0.13
N LEU A 45 -7.05 -12.85 -0.53
CA LEU A 45 -8.19 -13.04 0.36
C LEU A 45 -7.87 -14.04 1.47
N ASN A 46 -7.27 -15.18 1.11
CA ASN A 46 -6.95 -16.25 2.06
C ASN A 46 -5.88 -15.81 3.07
N ARG A 47 -4.78 -15.20 2.61
CA ARG A 47 -3.67 -14.80 3.50
C ARG A 47 -4.04 -13.66 4.43
N ASN A 48 -4.92 -12.77 4.00
CA ASN A 48 -5.40 -11.65 4.80
C ASN A 48 -6.66 -11.97 5.61
N ASN A 49 -7.17 -13.21 5.55
CA ASN A 49 -8.45 -13.61 6.15
C ASN A 49 -9.57 -12.60 5.82
N MET A 50 -9.61 -12.15 4.56
CA MET A 50 -10.41 -11.04 4.11
C MET A 50 -11.65 -11.51 3.37
N THR A 51 -12.80 -10.90 3.65
CA THR A 51 -14.03 -11.19 2.92
C THR A 51 -14.00 -10.55 1.54
N LYS A 52 -14.72 -11.14 0.58
CA LYS A 52 -14.90 -10.56 -0.75
C LYS A 52 -15.54 -9.17 -0.69
N GLU A 53 -16.49 -8.96 0.23
CA GLU A 53 -17.15 -7.67 0.40
C GLU A 53 -16.18 -6.57 0.84
N TYR A 54 -15.33 -6.86 1.84
CA TYR A 54 -14.32 -5.90 2.27
C TYR A 54 -13.32 -5.62 1.14
N PHE A 55 -12.85 -6.66 0.46
CA PHE A 55 -11.96 -6.52 -0.69
C PHE A 55 -12.55 -5.59 -1.76
N ASP A 56 -13.77 -5.87 -2.23
CA ASP A 56 -14.39 -5.10 -3.32
C ASP A 56 -14.65 -3.62 -2.92
N LYS A 57 -14.80 -3.35 -1.62
CA LYS A 57 -15.03 -2.00 -1.08
C LYS A 57 -13.72 -1.21 -0.88
N HIS A 58 -12.67 -1.85 -0.40
CA HIS A 58 -11.47 -1.18 0.10
C HIS A 58 -10.22 -1.39 -0.76
N ILE A 59 -10.17 -2.44 -1.57
CA ILE A 59 -9.01 -2.82 -2.39
C ILE A 59 -9.32 -2.53 -3.86
N ILE A 60 -8.59 -1.59 -4.45
CA ILE A 60 -8.82 -1.15 -5.83
C ILE A 60 -7.55 -1.42 -6.65
N PRO A 61 -7.49 -2.54 -7.37
CA PRO A 61 -6.45 -2.81 -8.34
C PRO A 61 -6.51 -1.79 -9.49
N PHE A 62 -5.34 -1.32 -9.92
CA PHE A 62 -5.23 -0.34 -11.01
C PHE A 62 -4.19 -0.72 -12.07
N SER A 63 -3.38 -1.75 -11.85
CA SER A 63 -2.44 -2.25 -12.84
C SER A 63 -2.05 -3.68 -12.49
N SER A 64 -1.90 -4.52 -13.51
CA SER A 64 -1.18 -5.79 -13.41
C SER A 64 -0.28 -6.00 -14.62
N GLU A 65 0.81 -6.72 -14.41
CA GLU A 65 1.78 -7.01 -15.47
C GLU A 65 2.44 -8.38 -15.26
N ILE A 66 2.76 -9.04 -16.37
CA ILE A 66 3.73 -10.15 -16.40
C ILE A 66 5.05 -9.57 -16.90
N SER A 67 6.11 -9.70 -16.09
CA SER A 67 7.46 -9.29 -16.47
C SER A 67 8.36 -10.50 -16.65
N THR A 68 8.97 -10.63 -17.83
CA THR A 68 10.00 -11.63 -18.10
C THR A 68 11.37 -11.13 -17.65
N TRP A 69 12.17 -12.04 -17.11
CA TRP A 69 13.55 -11.80 -16.73
C TRP A 69 14.38 -13.05 -17.08
N ASN A 70 15.70 -12.99 -16.89
CA ASN A 70 16.65 -13.96 -17.46
C ASN A 70 16.37 -15.43 -17.11
N SER A 71 15.68 -15.71 -16.00
CA SER A 71 15.43 -17.07 -15.56
C SER A 71 13.99 -17.30 -15.12
N GLY A 72 13.05 -16.47 -15.59
CA GLY A 72 11.65 -16.65 -15.25
C GLY A 72 10.71 -15.55 -15.71
N GLU A 73 9.48 -15.66 -15.24
CA GLU A 73 8.42 -14.68 -15.40
C GLU A 73 7.79 -14.45 -14.03
N SER A 74 7.53 -13.18 -13.70
CA SER A 74 6.86 -12.78 -12.47
C SER A 74 5.57 -12.04 -12.81
N PHE A 75 4.53 -12.28 -12.03
CA PHE A 75 3.30 -11.52 -12.06
C PHE A 75 3.32 -10.47 -10.96
N ARG A 76 2.71 -9.32 -11.23
CA ARG A 76 2.65 -8.21 -10.30
C ARG A 76 1.30 -7.54 -10.37
N VAL A 77 0.72 -7.25 -9.21
CA VAL A 77 -0.49 -6.42 -9.09
C VAL A 77 -0.17 -5.17 -8.29
N ARG A 78 -0.53 -4.01 -8.84
CA ARG A 78 -0.55 -2.73 -8.13
C ARG A 78 -1.98 -2.34 -7.81
N TYR A 79 -2.21 -1.98 -6.57
CA TYR A 79 -3.53 -1.66 -6.05
C TYR A 79 -3.43 -0.57 -4.99
N GLN A 80 -4.57 0.02 -4.66
CA GLN A 80 -4.68 0.94 -3.54
C GLN A 80 -5.64 0.40 -2.48
N VAL A 81 -5.31 0.66 -1.22
CA VAL A 81 -6.16 0.39 -0.06
C VAL A 81 -6.74 1.72 0.41
N ASN A 82 -8.07 1.81 0.42
CA ASN A 82 -8.80 3.01 0.81
C ASN A 82 -9.53 2.80 2.13
N ILE A 83 -9.17 3.55 3.18
CA ILE A 83 -9.84 3.51 4.48
C ILE A 83 -9.99 4.94 5.00
N ASP A 84 -11.22 5.39 5.24
CA ASP A 84 -11.55 6.77 5.56
C ASP A 84 -10.86 7.78 4.63
N TRP A 85 -9.89 8.55 5.14
CA TRP A 85 -9.11 9.55 4.39
C TRP A 85 -7.78 9.01 3.84
N MET A 86 -7.38 7.79 4.21
CA MET A 86 -6.11 7.21 3.81
C MET A 86 -6.24 6.46 2.48
N ILE A 87 -5.31 6.73 1.58
CA ILE A 87 -5.09 5.97 0.35
C ILE A 87 -3.65 5.47 0.38
N CYS A 88 -3.45 4.15 0.45
CA CYS A 88 -2.13 3.53 0.44
C CYS A 88 -1.95 2.72 -0.85
N LYS A 89 -0.93 3.03 -1.65
CA LYS A 89 -0.61 2.30 -2.88
C LYS A 89 0.37 1.18 -2.56
N LEU A 90 0.02 -0.02 -2.97
CA LEU A 90 0.76 -1.25 -2.69
C LEU A 90 1.05 -2.03 -3.96
N ASN A 91 1.95 -2.99 -3.82
CA ASN A 91 2.42 -3.81 -4.90
C ASN A 91 2.68 -5.23 -4.39
N ASP A 92 2.09 -6.22 -5.05
CA ASP A 92 2.24 -7.64 -4.74
C ASP A 92 2.92 -8.35 -5.92
N PRO A 93 4.24 -8.60 -5.85
CA PRO A 93 4.96 -9.40 -6.83
C PRO A 93 5.00 -10.88 -6.45
N PHE A 94 4.90 -11.79 -7.42
CA PHE A 94 5.25 -13.20 -7.21
C PHE A 94 5.69 -13.89 -8.50
N ILE A 95 6.52 -14.91 -8.34
CA ILE A 95 7.01 -15.75 -9.44
C ILE A 95 5.86 -16.57 -10.04
N ILE A 96 5.79 -16.66 -11.37
CA ILE A 96 4.82 -17.51 -12.08
C ILE A 96 5.47 -18.56 -12.97
N LYS A 97 6.78 -18.45 -13.22
CA LYS A 97 7.57 -19.45 -13.97
C LYS A 97 9.04 -19.20 -13.69
N THR A 98 9.82 -20.26 -13.50
CA THR A 98 11.27 -20.13 -13.25
C THR A 98 12.04 -21.29 -13.88
N SER A 99 13.28 -21.04 -14.29
CA SER A 99 14.29 -22.06 -14.60
C SER A 99 15.38 -22.16 -13.52
N GLU A 100 15.34 -21.30 -12.50
CA GLU A 100 16.35 -21.25 -11.45
C GLU A 100 16.31 -22.45 -10.50
N ILE A 101 17.45 -22.66 -9.84
CA ILE A 101 17.65 -23.72 -8.84
C ILE A 101 17.90 -23.16 -7.44
N THR A 102 17.82 -21.83 -7.29
CA THR A 102 18.29 -21.04 -6.13
C THR A 102 17.58 -21.38 -4.82
N TYR A 103 16.38 -21.98 -4.89
CA TYR A 103 15.59 -22.40 -3.73
C TYR A 103 15.32 -23.92 -3.77
N PRO A 104 16.35 -24.75 -3.55
CA PRO A 104 16.25 -26.21 -3.73
C PRO A 104 15.36 -26.90 -2.70
N SER A 105 15.06 -26.24 -1.58
CA SER A 105 14.12 -26.74 -0.57
C SER A 105 12.65 -26.57 -0.99
N LEU A 106 12.36 -25.72 -1.99
CA LEU A 106 11.01 -25.53 -2.50
C LEU A 106 10.72 -26.54 -3.59
N THR A 107 9.57 -27.21 -3.48
CA THR A 107 9.10 -28.12 -4.53
C THR A 107 8.37 -27.30 -5.59
N ILE A 108 9.15 -26.63 -6.45
CA ILE A 108 8.65 -25.79 -7.55
C ILE A 108 9.18 -26.35 -8.89
N PRO A 109 8.29 -26.67 -9.85
CA PRO A 109 8.69 -27.20 -11.15
C PRO A 109 9.35 -26.12 -12.00
N ARG A 110 10.26 -26.54 -12.89
CA ARG A 110 11.06 -25.65 -13.72
C ARG A 110 10.55 -25.60 -15.14
N GLY A 111 10.62 -24.42 -15.76
CA GLY A 111 10.25 -24.18 -17.16
C GLY A 111 8.74 -24.19 -17.43
N VAL A 112 7.91 -24.39 -16.41
CA VAL A 112 6.45 -24.42 -16.51
C VAL A 112 5.82 -23.32 -15.66
N TYR A 113 4.60 -22.96 -16.04
CA TYR A 113 3.77 -22.02 -15.29
C TYR A 113 3.33 -22.63 -13.96
N LEU A 114 3.54 -21.89 -12.88
CA LEU A 114 3.30 -22.34 -11.52
C LEU A 114 1.82 -22.31 -11.16
N THR A 115 1.43 -23.25 -10.32
CA THR A 115 0.11 -23.36 -9.68
C THR A 115 0.00 -22.42 -8.47
N GLU A 116 -1.22 -22.17 -8.01
CA GLU A 116 -1.47 -21.41 -6.77
C GLU A 116 -0.73 -21.99 -5.54
N PHE A 117 -0.60 -23.31 -5.46
CA PHE A 117 0.13 -23.98 -4.38
C PHE A 117 1.63 -23.67 -4.41
N GLU A 118 2.26 -23.77 -5.58
CA GLU A 118 3.70 -23.48 -5.75
C GLU A 118 4.00 -21.99 -5.53
N ILE A 119 3.11 -21.11 -5.98
CA ILE A 119 3.19 -19.67 -5.73
C ILE A 119 3.11 -19.38 -4.23
N ASN A 120 2.18 -20.03 -3.51
CA ASN A 120 2.08 -19.90 -2.05
C ASN A 120 3.34 -20.37 -1.32
N GLN A 121 3.99 -21.44 -1.79
CA GLN A 121 5.28 -21.86 -1.25
C GLN A 121 6.36 -20.78 -1.47
N ALA A 122 6.46 -20.21 -2.67
CA ALA A 122 7.41 -19.16 -2.97
C ALA A 122 7.18 -17.91 -2.10
N ILE A 123 5.94 -17.44 -1.97
CA ILE A 123 5.57 -16.32 -1.11
C ILE A 123 5.93 -16.59 0.34
N SER A 124 5.60 -17.78 0.86
CA SER A 124 5.84 -18.12 2.27
C SER A 124 7.32 -18.23 2.62
N ALA A 125 8.15 -18.53 1.63
CA ALA A 125 9.61 -18.55 1.76
C ALA A 125 10.27 -17.22 1.36
N SER A 126 9.49 -16.20 0.97
CA SER A 126 9.99 -14.95 0.38
C SER A 126 10.97 -15.20 -0.78
N ALA A 127 10.73 -16.27 -1.55
CA ALA A 127 11.60 -16.69 -2.63
C ALA A 127 11.31 -15.91 -3.91
N PHE A 128 12.35 -15.64 -4.70
CA PHE A 128 12.24 -14.93 -5.98
C PHE A 128 11.58 -13.54 -5.86
N SER A 129 11.78 -12.87 -4.71
CA SER A 129 11.11 -11.62 -4.36
C SER A 129 9.57 -11.72 -4.38
N SER A 130 9.03 -12.92 -4.12
CA SER A 130 7.59 -13.13 -4.03
C SER A 130 7.09 -12.66 -2.68
N SER A 131 6.15 -11.74 -2.65
CA SER A 131 5.52 -11.22 -1.44
C SER A 131 4.07 -10.80 -1.67
N ILE A 132 3.28 -10.84 -0.60
CA ILE A 132 1.93 -10.30 -0.52
C ILE A 132 1.88 -9.41 0.71
N ASN A 133 1.31 -8.21 0.58
CA ASN A 133 1.13 -7.32 1.72
C ASN A 133 0.12 -7.89 2.72
N VAL A 134 0.38 -7.68 4.02
CA VAL A 134 -0.52 -8.05 5.11
C VAL A 134 -1.41 -6.87 5.44
N ILE A 135 -2.70 -7.03 5.21
CA ILE A 135 -3.73 -6.00 5.33
C ILE A 135 -4.88 -6.56 6.17
N GLY A 136 -5.10 -5.94 7.33
CA GLY A 136 -6.23 -6.24 8.20
C GLY A 136 -7.52 -5.65 7.63
N SER A 137 -8.64 -6.31 7.93
CA SER A 137 -9.97 -5.74 7.68
C SER A 137 -10.29 -4.70 8.76
N ILE A 138 -10.18 -3.42 8.40
CA ILE A 138 -10.27 -2.27 9.31
C ILE A 138 -11.39 -1.37 8.82
N GLU A 139 -12.40 -1.15 9.66
CA GLU A 139 -13.53 -0.30 9.29
C GLU A 139 -13.18 1.19 9.33
N HIS A 140 -12.45 1.63 10.36
CA HIS A 140 -12.15 3.03 10.60
C HIS A 140 -10.75 3.24 11.17
N LEU A 141 -10.17 4.39 10.84
CA LEU A 141 -8.93 4.88 11.43
C LEU A 141 -9.22 5.58 12.77
N LYS A 142 -8.26 5.55 13.69
CA LYS A 142 -8.35 6.27 14.96
C LYS A 142 -8.47 7.78 14.79
N TYR A 143 -7.79 8.31 13.79
CA TYR A 143 -7.75 9.74 13.51
C TYR A 143 -8.76 10.06 12.40
N SER A 144 -9.63 11.04 12.62
CA SER A 144 -10.62 11.47 11.64
C SER A 144 -10.04 12.21 10.42
N SER A 145 -8.75 12.56 10.44
CA SER A 145 -8.07 13.19 9.31
C SER A 145 -6.55 12.98 9.37
N LYS A 146 -5.88 13.10 8.20
CA LYS A 146 -4.41 13.13 8.11
C LYS A 146 -3.80 14.16 9.06
N ARG A 147 -4.41 15.34 9.15
CA ARG A 147 -3.96 16.44 10.00
C ARG A 147 -3.96 16.05 11.48
N ASN A 148 -4.96 15.30 11.93
CA ASN A 148 -5.06 14.86 13.33
C ASN A 148 -4.01 13.78 13.64
N ALA A 149 -3.77 12.84 12.73
CA ALA A 149 -2.69 11.85 12.87
C ALA A 149 -1.31 12.54 12.92
N LEU A 150 -1.06 13.50 12.03
CA LEU A 150 0.18 14.30 12.00
C LEU A 150 0.40 15.09 13.29
N ARG A 151 -0.67 15.69 13.83
CA ARG A 151 -0.60 16.39 15.11
C ARG A 151 -0.22 15.43 16.24
N ALA A 152 -0.89 14.28 16.32
CA ALA A 152 -0.66 13.31 17.38
C ALA A 152 0.80 12.82 17.44
N ILE A 153 1.43 12.56 16.28
CA ILE A 153 2.83 12.15 16.26
C ILE A 153 3.81 13.30 16.53
N ARG A 154 3.54 14.51 16.05
CA ARG A 154 4.36 15.70 16.36
C ARG A 154 4.33 16.03 17.85
N ASP A 155 3.15 15.96 18.46
CA ASP A 155 2.98 16.18 19.90
C ASP A 155 3.80 15.17 20.71
N LYS A 156 3.79 13.89 20.32
CA LYS A 156 4.62 12.85 20.96
C LYS A 156 6.12 13.03 20.72
N ALA A 157 6.51 13.52 19.55
CA ALA A 157 7.90 13.74 19.20
C ALA A 157 8.50 15.00 19.83
N GLY A 158 7.66 15.91 20.35
CA GLY A 158 8.12 17.23 20.79
C GLY A 158 8.73 18.08 19.66
N ASN A 159 8.50 17.72 18.39
CA ASN A 159 9.05 18.40 17.24
C ASN A 159 7.98 18.62 16.16
N ASN A 160 7.72 19.89 15.85
CA ASN A 160 6.73 20.29 14.85
C ASN A 160 7.21 20.16 13.40
N LYS A 161 8.49 19.84 13.18
CA LYS A 161 9.14 19.75 11.85
C LYS A 161 9.16 18.34 11.26
N ILE A 162 8.45 17.38 11.85
CA ILE A 162 8.32 16.07 11.23
C ILE A 162 7.32 16.15 10.09
N ASP A 163 7.72 15.72 8.90
CA ASP A 163 6.83 15.53 7.78
C ASP A 163 6.54 14.05 7.58
N PHE A 164 5.26 13.71 7.44
CA PHE A 164 4.83 12.35 7.16
C PHE A 164 4.06 12.32 5.86
N GLU A 165 4.64 11.65 4.88
CA GLU A 165 4.08 11.56 3.55
C GLU A 165 3.73 10.14 3.13
N ASN A 166 4.23 9.13 3.86
CA ASN A 166 4.16 7.74 3.43
C ASN A 166 3.24 6.92 4.34
N TYR A 167 2.21 6.32 3.75
CA TYR A 167 1.39 5.29 4.37
C TYR A 167 1.90 3.92 3.93
N ARG A 168 1.97 2.96 4.85
CA ARG A 168 2.50 1.63 4.56
C ARG A 168 1.72 0.55 5.29
N TYR A 169 1.80 -0.64 4.71
CA TYR A 169 1.51 -1.91 5.36
C TYR A 169 2.80 -2.72 5.39
N TYR A 170 2.82 -3.74 6.24
CA TYR A 170 3.92 -4.69 6.26
C TYR A 170 3.76 -5.70 5.12
N GLU A 171 4.86 -6.03 4.46
CA GLU A 171 4.94 -7.24 3.65
C GLU A 171 5.06 -8.45 4.57
N LEU A 172 4.43 -9.56 4.18
CA LEU A 172 4.58 -10.79 4.94
C LEU A 172 6.03 -11.28 4.84
N THR A 173 6.76 -11.22 5.97
CA THR A 173 8.09 -11.81 6.09
C THR A 173 8.07 -12.81 7.24
N SER A 174 8.82 -13.90 7.14
CA SER A 174 8.78 -15.02 8.09
C SER A 174 9.19 -14.66 9.53
N ALA A 175 9.80 -13.48 9.74
CA ALA A 175 10.32 -13.04 11.03
C ALA A 175 9.34 -12.19 11.86
N PHE A 176 8.20 -11.77 11.30
CA PHE A 176 7.25 -10.89 11.99
C PHE A 176 5.81 -11.33 11.68
N THR A 177 4.93 -11.30 12.68
CA THR A 177 3.48 -11.46 12.46
C THR A 177 2.84 -10.07 12.53
N PRO A 178 2.81 -9.31 11.42
CA PRO A 178 2.20 -7.99 11.42
C PRO A 178 0.70 -8.10 11.69
N ASN A 179 0.17 -7.17 12.47
CA ASN A 179 -1.27 -7.03 12.78
C ASN A 179 -2.12 -6.61 11.56
N GLY A 180 -1.48 -6.33 10.41
CA GLY A 180 -2.14 -5.83 9.21
C GLY A 180 -2.66 -4.39 9.33
N HIS A 181 -2.21 -3.63 10.34
CA HIS A 181 -2.60 -2.22 10.46
C HIS A 181 -1.78 -1.32 9.53
N PRO A 182 -2.40 -0.30 8.92
CA PRO A 182 -1.67 0.74 8.26
C PRO A 182 -0.95 1.62 9.27
N TYR A 183 0.27 1.99 8.95
CA TYR A 183 1.02 2.99 9.69
C TYR A 183 1.41 4.15 8.77
N MET A 184 1.51 5.32 9.38
CA MET A 184 2.07 6.51 8.74
C MET A 184 3.49 6.68 9.25
N GLN A 185 4.44 6.86 8.34
CA GLN A 185 5.85 7.06 8.66
C GLN A 185 6.38 8.38 8.11
N GLY A 186 7.38 8.92 8.76
CA GLY A 186 7.89 10.24 8.47
C GLY A 186 9.17 10.52 9.21
N ASN A 187 9.86 11.54 8.75
CA ASN A 187 11.14 11.98 9.27
C ASN A 187 11.14 13.49 9.46
N GLY A 188 12.04 13.97 10.31
CA GLY A 188 12.17 15.38 10.61
C GLY A 188 13.58 15.72 11.02
N ILE A 189 13.92 17.01 10.91
CA ILE A 189 15.21 17.52 11.34
C ILE A 189 15.06 18.11 12.74
N ILE A 190 15.87 17.62 13.69
CA ILE A 190 16.02 18.22 15.02
C ILE A 190 17.06 19.34 14.92
N ASP A 191 18.29 18.98 14.54
CA ASP A 191 19.40 19.90 14.34
C ASP A 191 20.28 19.45 13.17
N LYS A 192 20.25 20.23 12.08
CA LYS A 192 21.04 19.96 10.88
C LYS A 192 22.55 20.09 11.11
N LYS A 193 22.99 20.99 12.00
CA LYS A 193 24.42 21.22 12.28
C LYS A 193 25.04 20.05 13.02
N GLU A 194 24.27 19.42 13.90
CA GLU A 194 24.69 18.26 14.68
C GLU A 194 24.34 16.93 14.00
N ASN A 195 23.81 16.96 12.78
CA ASN A 195 23.33 15.79 12.05
C ASN A 195 22.26 14.99 12.81
N LYS A 196 21.38 15.68 13.56
CA LYS A 196 20.32 15.08 14.37
C LYS A 196 18.97 15.17 13.68
N CYS A 197 18.40 14.01 13.40
CA CYS A 197 17.09 13.82 12.83
C CYS A 197 16.22 12.95 13.72
N ILE A 198 14.95 12.85 13.36
CA ILE A 198 13.96 12.03 14.03
C ILE A 198 13.21 11.23 12.99
N ASP A 199 13.05 9.94 13.23
CA ASP A 199 12.19 9.06 12.46
C ASP A 199 11.03 8.62 13.34
N GLY A 200 9.83 8.66 12.79
CA GLY A 200 8.61 8.31 13.49
C GLY A 200 7.74 7.36 12.70
N THR A 201 7.00 6.53 13.42
CA THR A 201 5.88 5.76 12.90
C THR A 201 4.69 5.88 13.83
N ILE A 202 3.49 5.93 13.27
CA ILE A 202 2.23 5.88 14.01
C ILE A 202 1.30 4.84 13.40
N ASP A 203 0.84 3.90 14.22
CA ASP A 203 -0.25 2.98 13.87
C ASP A 203 -1.55 3.79 13.76
N LEU A 204 -2.19 3.77 12.58
CA LEU A 204 -3.37 4.59 12.32
C LEU A 204 -4.65 4.01 12.91
N VAL A 205 -4.62 2.79 13.45
CA VAL A 205 -5.73 2.10 14.13
C VAL A 205 -5.62 2.24 15.63
N THR A 206 -4.43 2.03 16.21
CA THR A 206 -4.24 2.10 17.67
C THR A 206 -3.76 3.47 18.15
N GLY A 207 -3.08 4.24 17.30
CA GLY A 207 -2.39 5.48 17.67
C GLY A 207 -1.10 5.26 18.46
N ASP A 208 -0.62 4.03 18.54
CA ASP A 208 0.70 3.73 19.07
C ASP A 208 1.75 4.37 18.18
N CYS A 209 2.78 4.92 18.79
CA CYS A 209 3.83 5.63 18.07
C CYS A 209 5.18 5.14 18.54
N VAL A 210 6.09 5.00 17.58
CA VAL A 210 7.51 4.80 17.83
C VAL A 210 8.23 6.00 17.25
N ILE A 211 9.11 6.60 18.05
CA ILE A 211 9.87 7.79 17.70
C ILE A 211 11.32 7.51 18.09
N ASN A 212 12.23 7.67 17.14
CA ASN A 212 13.65 7.45 17.34
C ASN A 212 14.43 8.66 16.85
N GLU A 213 15.40 9.11 17.63
CA GLU A 213 16.43 10.02 17.12
C GLU A 213 17.42 9.23 16.27
N CYS A 214 17.80 9.80 15.13
CA CYS A 214 18.70 9.18 14.17
C CYS A 214 19.65 10.22 13.55
N ALA A 215 20.65 9.74 12.82
CA ALA A 215 21.44 10.62 11.96
C ALA A 215 20.58 11.08 10.77
N CYS A 216 20.74 12.31 10.32
CA CYS A 216 20.06 12.74 9.09
C CYS A 216 20.59 11.99 7.88
N TRP A 217 19.69 11.43 7.08
CA TRP A 217 20.02 10.84 5.78
C TRP A 217 20.46 11.96 4.82
N ILE A 218 21.51 11.70 4.04
CA ILE A 218 21.93 12.60 2.96
C ILE A 218 21.05 12.24 1.75
N GLU A 219 20.25 13.19 1.28
CA GLU A 219 19.56 13.11 -0.01
C GLU A 219 20.48 13.49 -1.17
#